data_AF-A0A2I4BE24-F1
#
_entry.id   AF-A0A2I4BE24-F1
#
_cell.length_a   1.000
_cell.length_b   1.000
_cell.length_c   1.000
_cell.angle_alpha   90.00
_cell.angle_beta   90.00
_cell.angle_gamma   90.00
#
_symmetry.space_group_name_H-M   'P 1'
#
loop_
_entity.id
_entity.type
_entity.pdbx_description
1 polymer ?
#
loop_
_entity_poly.entity_id
_entity_poly.type
_entity_poly.pdbx_seq_one_letter_code
_entity_poly.pdbx_strand_id
1 'polypeptide(L)'
;MGFRKKNKSPPVLSHEFVIQNHADMVSCLAMIILLGLMFEVTAKFAIMFITVQYNVTQVLDDKSEPVNLYQYGPKDVATVFFYLLIAVILHALIQEYILDKINRRLHLSKTKHSKFNESGQLAAFYLFSFIWGCSILTSEDFATNPTFLWEGYPHAHMVFQVKFFYICQIAYWLHALPELYFQKVRKEDIPRQLYYICLYVVHITGAYVLNLHRLGLVLLVPHYLVELLFHASRLFYFSDENKQKGFTLWALLFVIARLLTLTLSVLTFGFGLPRTENHGFSLADGNFNVLTVRMTCLAAICLTQAWMMWKFINFQLKKWREHSQNQASKKKTVSPKSKPSKRETAKGGAANGVVKSEEKTSPRARKAKAS
;
A
#
# COMPACT_ATOMS: atom_id res chain seq x y z
N MET A 1 35.42 -30.63 9.21
CA MET A 1 35.37 -29.54 8.21
C MET A 1 34.13 -29.75 7.35
N GLY A 2 33.03 -29.04 7.62
CA GLY A 2 31.81 -29.16 6.83
C GLY A 2 32.01 -28.48 5.48
N PHE A 3 31.98 -29.25 4.40
CA PHE A 3 31.99 -28.72 3.03
C PHE A 3 30.82 -27.75 2.86
N ARG A 4 31.15 -26.46 2.78
CA ARG A 4 30.23 -25.40 2.38
C ARG A 4 29.79 -25.73 0.95
N LYS A 5 28.59 -26.31 0.80
CA LYS A 5 27.99 -26.57 -0.52
C LYS A 5 28.09 -25.28 -1.34
N LYS A 6 28.92 -25.28 -2.39
CA LYS A 6 28.86 -24.23 -3.43
C LYS A 6 27.42 -24.20 -3.92
N ASN A 7 26.75 -23.06 -3.80
CA ASN A 7 25.47 -22.82 -4.46
C ASN A 7 25.72 -23.02 -5.96
N LYS A 8 25.37 -24.19 -6.49
CA LYS A 8 25.35 -24.42 -7.93
C LYS A 8 24.26 -23.52 -8.50
N SER A 9 24.57 -22.80 -9.57
CA SER A 9 23.55 -22.11 -10.35
C SER A 9 22.46 -23.12 -10.72
N PRO A 10 21.18 -22.75 -10.61
CA PRO A 10 20.10 -23.65 -10.96
C PRO A 10 20.18 -23.98 -12.46
N PRO A 11 19.69 -25.16 -12.90
CA PRO A 11 19.66 -25.52 -14.32
C PRO A 11 18.97 -24.42 -15.15
N VAL A 12 19.50 -24.14 -16.33
CA VAL A 12 18.95 -23.14 -17.25
C VAL A 12 17.48 -23.47 -17.56
N LEU A 13 16.60 -22.45 -17.50
CA LEU A 13 15.13 -22.56 -17.62
C LEU A 13 14.39 -23.35 -16.53
N SER A 14 15.08 -23.77 -15.47
CA SER A 14 14.37 -24.29 -14.29
C SER A 14 13.52 -23.21 -13.62
N HIS A 15 12.52 -23.63 -12.85
CA HIS A 15 11.69 -22.74 -12.04
C HIS A 15 12.51 -21.79 -11.16
N GLU A 16 13.61 -22.27 -10.58
CA GLU A 16 14.50 -21.43 -9.76
C GLU A 16 15.34 -20.45 -10.59
N PHE A 17 15.77 -20.85 -11.79
CA PHE A 17 16.49 -19.98 -12.71
C PHE A 17 15.64 -18.80 -13.17
N VAL A 18 14.38 -19.05 -13.54
CA VAL A 18 13.44 -18.00 -13.97
C VAL A 18 13.21 -16.99 -12.85
N ILE A 19 13.02 -17.45 -11.61
CA ILE A 19 12.81 -16.55 -10.47
C ILE A 19 14.06 -15.73 -10.16
N GLN A 20 15.25 -16.31 -10.25
CA GLN A 20 16.49 -15.58 -9.94
C GLN A 20 16.84 -14.53 -11.00
N ASN A 21 16.51 -14.78 -12.27
CA ASN A 21 16.91 -13.93 -13.40
C ASN A 21 15.71 -13.21 -14.05
N HIS A 22 14.58 -13.10 -13.35
CA HIS A 22 13.35 -12.52 -13.91
C HIS A 22 13.55 -11.08 -14.41
N ALA A 23 14.31 -10.28 -13.68
CA ALA A 23 14.62 -8.89 -14.04
C ALA A 23 15.40 -8.82 -15.38
N ASP A 24 16.42 -9.66 -15.53
CA ASP A 24 17.22 -9.72 -16.77
C ASP A 24 16.39 -10.23 -17.94
N MET A 25 15.58 -11.28 -17.73
CA MET A 25 14.71 -11.83 -18.77
C MET A 25 13.65 -10.83 -19.24
N VAL A 26 13.04 -10.11 -18.30
CA VAL A 26 12.07 -9.04 -18.61
C VAL A 26 12.75 -7.84 -19.25
N SER A 27 13.97 -7.50 -18.83
CA SER A 27 14.81 -6.49 -19.48
C SER A 27 15.13 -6.86 -20.93
N CYS A 28 15.48 -8.12 -21.22
CA CYS A 28 15.65 -8.59 -22.59
C CYS A 28 14.37 -8.40 -23.43
N LEU A 29 13.18 -8.68 -22.87
CA LEU A 29 11.91 -8.46 -23.56
C LEU A 29 11.66 -6.97 -23.85
N ALA A 30 11.89 -6.10 -22.86
CA ALA A 30 11.79 -4.65 -23.05
C ALA A 30 12.80 -4.14 -24.10
N MET A 31 14.02 -4.67 -24.09
CA MET A 31 15.06 -4.34 -25.08
C MET A 31 14.69 -4.78 -26.49
N ILE A 32 14.01 -5.93 -26.68
CA ILE A 32 13.51 -6.34 -28.00
C ILE A 32 12.51 -5.30 -28.55
N ILE A 33 11.62 -4.77 -27.70
CA ILE A 33 10.68 -3.71 -28.08
C ILE A 33 11.44 -2.43 -28.48
N LEU A 34 12.45 -2.04 -27.69
CA LEU A 34 13.29 -0.87 -27.98
C LEU A 34 14.11 -1.03 -29.27
N LEU A 35 14.72 -2.20 -29.51
CA LEU A 35 15.42 -2.52 -30.76
C LEU A 35 14.47 -2.51 -31.96
N GLY A 36 13.19 -2.80 -31.75
CA GLY A 36 12.14 -2.64 -32.74
C GLY A 36 12.03 -1.20 -33.29
N LEU A 37 12.52 -0.18 -32.58
CA LEU A 37 12.60 1.19 -33.10
C LEU A 37 13.68 1.39 -34.17
N MET A 38 14.66 0.48 -34.29
CA MET A 38 15.80 0.64 -35.20
C MET A 38 15.44 0.43 -36.67
N PHE A 39 14.37 -0.30 -36.97
CA PHE A 39 13.92 -0.55 -38.35
C PHE A 39 12.54 0.09 -38.59
N GLU A 40 12.36 0.72 -39.74
CA GLU A 40 11.15 1.49 -40.06
C GLU A 40 9.85 0.66 -39.97
N VAL A 41 9.89 -0.59 -40.43
CA VAL A 41 8.73 -1.50 -40.39
C VAL A 41 8.35 -1.87 -38.96
N THR A 42 9.33 -2.23 -38.13
CA THR A 42 9.09 -2.61 -36.72
C THR A 42 8.80 -1.41 -35.84
N ALA A 43 9.33 -0.22 -36.18
CA ALA A 43 9.15 1.00 -35.41
C ALA A 43 7.66 1.39 -35.30
N LYS A 44 6.89 1.18 -36.37
CA LYS A 44 5.43 1.42 -36.38
C LYS A 44 4.69 0.62 -35.30
N PHE A 45 5.20 -0.56 -34.95
CA PHE A 45 4.64 -1.39 -33.88
C PHE A 45 5.26 -1.07 -32.53
N ALA A 46 6.59 -0.91 -32.45
CA ALA A 46 7.30 -0.61 -31.21
C ALA A 46 6.86 0.71 -30.56
N ILE A 47 6.58 1.74 -31.36
CA ILE A 47 6.10 3.05 -30.87
C ILE A 47 4.79 2.90 -30.09
N MET A 48 3.91 1.97 -30.48
CA MET A 48 2.63 1.72 -29.77
C MET A 48 2.83 1.33 -28.31
N PHE A 49 3.92 0.63 -28.01
CA PHE A 49 4.27 0.18 -26.67
C PHE A 49 4.92 1.29 -25.84
N ILE A 50 5.67 2.20 -26.48
CA ILE A 50 6.54 3.13 -25.76
C ILE A 50 5.86 4.48 -25.52
N THR A 51 5.17 5.02 -26.53
CA THR A 51 4.64 6.39 -26.45
C THR A 51 3.20 6.41 -25.95
N VAL A 52 2.81 7.56 -25.38
CA VAL A 52 1.41 7.81 -25.04
C VAL A 52 0.59 7.94 -26.32
N GLN A 53 -0.48 7.16 -26.44
CA GLN A 53 -1.28 7.04 -27.67
C GLN A 53 -2.39 8.10 -27.75
N TYR A 54 -3.02 8.24 -28.92
CA TYR A 54 -4.20 9.10 -29.13
C TYR A 54 -3.97 10.59 -28.85
N ASN A 55 -2.90 11.17 -29.39
CA ASN A 55 -2.70 12.62 -29.36
C ASN A 55 -3.72 13.30 -30.29
N VAL A 56 -4.42 14.30 -29.77
CA VAL A 56 -5.44 15.12 -30.43
C VAL A 56 -5.05 16.60 -30.32
N THR A 57 -3.77 16.91 -30.62
CA THR A 57 -3.19 18.26 -30.54
C THR A 57 -4.17 19.33 -31.03
N GLN A 58 -4.51 20.27 -30.14
CA GLN A 58 -5.37 21.40 -30.47
C GLN A 58 -4.51 22.63 -30.76
N VAL A 59 -4.71 23.21 -31.94
CA VAL A 59 -4.16 24.52 -32.31
C VAL A 59 -5.27 25.54 -32.02
N LEU A 60 -5.12 26.30 -30.93
CA LEU A 60 -6.14 27.22 -30.45
C LEU A 60 -6.15 28.54 -31.25
N ASP A 61 -5.00 28.92 -31.83
CA ASP A 61 -4.82 30.08 -32.71
C ASP A 61 -3.46 30.01 -33.42
N ASP A 62 -3.29 30.65 -34.59
CA ASP A 62 -2.04 30.61 -35.42
C ASP A 62 -0.79 31.14 -34.69
N LYS A 63 -0.97 31.82 -33.56
CA LYS A 63 0.10 32.40 -32.71
C LYS A 63 0.31 31.67 -31.37
N SER A 64 -0.53 30.69 -31.05
CA SER A 64 -0.47 29.94 -29.79
C SER A 64 0.33 28.65 -29.94
N GLU A 65 1.08 28.27 -28.91
CA GLU A 65 1.74 26.96 -28.93
C GLU A 65 0.69 25.83 -28.95
N PRO A 66 0.89 24.79 -29.77
CA PRO A 66 -0.05 23.68 -29.86
C PRO A 66 -0.17 22.94 -28.53
N VAL A 67 -1.39 22.81 -28.01
CA VAL A 67 -1.65 22.09 -26.77
C VAL A 67 -1.85 20.61 -27.08
N ASN A 68 -0.93 19.77 -26.60
CA ASN A 68 -1.01 18.32 -26.80
C ASN A 68 -1.97 17.68 -25.79
N LEU A 69 -3.17 17.35 -26.26
CA LEU A 69 -4.21 16.64 -25.51
C LEU A 69 -4.32 15.20 -25.97
N TYR A 70 -4.78 14.33 -25.08
CA TYR A 70 -4.84 12.90 -25.33
C TYR A 70 -6.18 12.32 -24.89
N GLN A 71 -6.70 11.38 -25.66
CA GLN A 71 -7.89 10.59 -25.31
C GLN A 71 -7.47 9.19 -24.86
N TYR A 72 -8.33 8.45 -24.15
CA TYR A 72 -8.06 7.04 -23.88
C TYR A 72 -8.39 6.18 -25.12
N GLY A 73 -7.78 5.00 -25.22
CA GLY A 73 -8.22 4.02 -26.21
C GLY A 73 -7.50 2.67 -26.13
N PRO A 74 -7.90 1.68 -26.93
CA PRO A 74 -7.42 0.31 -26.81
C PRO A 74 -5.90 0.14 -27.00
N LYS A 75 -5.23 0.99 -27.78
CA LYS A 75 -3.76 0.95 -27.93
C LYS A 75 -3.03 1.23 -26.62
N ASP A 76 -3.67 1.89 -25.66
CA ASP A 76 -3.09 2.12 -24.33
C ASP A 76 -2.78 0.80 -23.60
N VAL A 77 -3.43 -0.33 -23.95
CA VAL A 77 -3.12 -1.65 -23.39
C VAL A 77 -1.69 -2.07 -23.73
N ALA A 78 -1.22 -1.80 -24.94
CA ALA A 78 0.16 -2.07 -25.33
C ALA A 78 1.14 -1.19 -24.53
N THR A 79 0.80 0.08 -24.33
CA THR A 79 1.58 1.01 -23.52
C THR A 79 1.64 0.57 -22.07
N VAL A 80 0.50 0.21 -21.46
CA VAL A 80 0.43 -0.35 -20.10
C VAL A 80 1.28 -1.62 -19.97
N PHE A 81 1.24 -2.51 -20.97
CA PHE A 81 2.07 -3.71 -20.97
C PHE A 81 3.57 -3.38 -20.96
N PHE A 82 4.02 -2.42 -21.77
CA PHE A 82 5.42 -2.01 -21.77
C PHE A 82 5.85 -1.45 -20.41
N TYR A 83 5.07 -0.51 -19.85
CA TYR A 83 5.39 0.06 -18.54
C TYR A 83 5.25 -0.95 -17.39
N LEU A 84 4.50 -2.04 -17.56
CA LEU A 84 4.48 -3.17 -16.64
C LEU A 84 5.84 -3.86 -16.63
N LEU A 85 6.46 -4.10 -17.80
CA LEU A 85 7.82 -4.66 -17.88
C LEU A 85 8.82 -3.74 -17.18
N ILE A 86 8.73 -2.42 -17.43
CA ILE A 86 9.56 -1.43 -16.75
C ILE A 86 9.35 -1.47 -15.23
N ALA A 87 8.10 -1.61 -14.76
CA ALA A 87 7.80 -1.72 -13.33
C ALA A 87 8.41 -2.97 -12.70
N VAL A 88 8.42 -4.12 -13.39
CA VAL A 88 9.12 -5.34 -12.92
C VAL A 88 10.62 -5.10 -12.79
N ILE A 89 11.26 -4.46 -13.78
CA ILE A 89 12.69 -4.14 -13.74
C ILE A 89 12.98 -3.19 -12.57
N LEU A 90 12.21 -2.11 -12.42
CA LEU A 90 12.36 -1.15 -11.33
C LEU A 90 12.16 -1.80 -9.95
N HIS A 91 11.18 -2.70 -9.82
CA HIS A 91 10.95 -3.46 -8.59
C HIS A 91 12.21 -4.22 -8.18
N ALA A 92 12.78 -4.99 -9.12
CA ALA A 92 14.00 -5.76 -8.89
C ALA A 92 15.20 -4.87 -8.53
N LEU A 93 15.37 -3.74 -9.22
CA LEU A 93 16.43 -2.77 -8.91
C LEU A 93 16.29 -2.19 -7.50
N ILE A 94 15.09 -1.77 -7.11
CA ILE A 94 14.82 -1.26 -5.75
C ILE A 94 15.08 -2.38 -4.71
N GLN A 95 14.68 -3.61 -5.03
CA GLN A 95 14.87 -4.75 -4.14
C GLN A 95 16.36 -5.01 -3.88
N GLU A 96 17.15 -5.16 -4.94
CA GLU A 96 18.56 -5.53 -4.86
C GLU A 96 19.44 -4.39 -4.32
N TYR A 97 19.28 -3.19 -4.89
CA TYR A 97 20.20 -2.07 -4.64
C TYR A 97 19.86 -1.26 -3.39
N ILE A 98 18.61 -1.28 -2.93
CA ILE A 98 18.15 -0.49 -1.78
C ILE A 98 17.75 -1.41 -0.63
N LEU A 99 16.69 -2.20 -0.81
CA LEU A 99 16.06 -2.92 0.30
C LEU A 99 16.96 -4.01 0.88
N ASP A 100 17.57 -4.83 0.03
CA ASP A 100 18.47 -5.89 0.48
C ASP A 100 19.75 -5.34 1.12
N LYS A 101 20.22 -4.16 0.68
CA LYS A 101 21.33 -3.47 1.36
C LYS A 101 20.94 -3.00 2.77
N ILE A 102 19.73 -2.46 2.95
CA ILE A 102 19.24 -2.03 4.26
C ILE A 102 19.00 -3.23 5.18
N ASN A 103 18.37 -4.29 4.68
CA ASN A 103 18.10 -5.51 5.45
C ASN A 103 19.37 -6.18 5.98
N ARG A 104 20.43 -6.23 5.16
CA ARG A 104 21.74 -6.75 5.57
C ARG A 104 22.35 -5.98 6.75
N ARG A 105 22.06 -4.67 6.86
CA ARG A 105 22.50 -3.82 7.98
C ARG A 105 21.64 -3.97 9.23
N LEU A 106 20.33 -4.20 9.06
CA LEU A 106 19.37 -4.27 10.17
C LEU A 106 19.25 -5.67 10.82
N HIS A 107 19.86 -6.71 10.23
CA HIS A 107 19.86 -8.09 10.76
C HIS A 107 18.46 -8.60 11.17
N LEU A 108 17.44 -8.30 10.35
CA LEU A 108 16.05 -8.64 10.63
C LEU A 108 15.81 -10.17 10.56
N SER A 109 14.87 -10.66 11.37
CA SER A 109 14.42 -12.06 11.27
C SER A 109 13.74 -12.32 9.92
N LYS A 110 13.70 -13.59 9.47
CA LYS A 110 13.11 -13.97 8.16
C LYS A 110 11.69 -13.42 7.95
N THR A 111 10.85 -13.46 8.99
CA THR A 111 9.47 -12.95 8.94
C THR A 111 9.41 -11.41 8.91
N LYS A 112 10.29 -10.72 9.66
CA LYS A 112 10.39 -9.26 9.61
C LYS A 112 10.95 -8.81 8.25
N HIS A 113 11.90 -9.54 7.69
CA HIS A 113 12.53 -9.27 6.39
C HIS A 113 11.53 -9.24 5.23
N SER A 114 10.71 -10.30 5.07
CA SER A 114 9.70 -10.35 4.01
C SER A 114 8.70 -9.18 4.11
N LYS A 115 8.27 -8.87 5.34
CA LYS A 115 7.37 -7.74 5.63
C LYS A 115 8.03 -6.37 5.41
N PHE A 116 9.33 -6.26 5.66
CA PHE A 116 10.12 -5.06 5.40
C PHE A 116 10.24 -4.81 3.90
N ASN A 117 10.51 -5.85 3.10
CA ASN A 117 10.57 -5.75 1.65
C ASN A 117 9.25 -5.30 1.03
N GLU A 118 8.14 -5.95 1.40
CA GLU A 118 6.79 -5.56 0.96
C GLU A 118 6.51 -4.08 1.28
N SER A 119 6.79 -3.65 2.53
CA SER A 119 6.63 -2.24 2.90
C SER A 119 7.59 -1.30 2.20
N GLY A 120 8.82 -1.73 1.92
CA GLY A 120 9.84 -0.92 1.25
C GLY A 120 9.46 -0.60 -0.18
N GLN A 121 9.02 -1.61 -0.93
CA GLN A 121 8.56 -1.46 -2.31
C GLN A 121 7.33 -0.54 -2.38
N LEU A 122 6.34 -0.78 -1.52
CA LEU A 122 5.13 0.03 -1.48
C LEU A 122 5.42 1.47 -1.03
N ALA A 123 6.29 1.69 -0.05
CA ALA A 123 6.68 3.04 0.36
C ALA A 123 7.37 3.81 -0.78
N ALA A 124 8.28 3.15 -1.52
CA ALA A 124 8.94 3.79 -2.67
C ALA A 124 7.93 4.19 -3.75
N PHE A 125 7.02 3.29 -4.10
CA PHE A 125 5.97 3.56 -5.08
C PHE A 125 5.01 4.67 -4.64
N TYR A 126 4.49 4.60 -3.41
CA TYR A 126 3.55 5.60 -2.92
C TYR A 126 4.22 6.98 -2.78
N LEU A 127 5.50 7.04 -2.40
CA LEU A 127 6.25 8.30 -2.36
C LEU A 127 6.32 8.95 -3.75
N PHE A 128 6.78 8.19 -4.74
CA PHE A 128 6.91 8.68 -6.12
C PHE A 128 5.54 9.10 -6.68
N SER A 129 4.52 8.25 -6.53
CA SER A 129 3.18 8.51 -7.06
C SER A 129 2.47 9.65 -6.33
N PHE A 130 2.69 9.82 -5.02
CA PHE A 130 2.15 10.96 -4.27
C PHE A 130 2.78 12.27 -4.75
N ILE A 131 4.11 12.34 -4.89
CA ILE A 131 4.79 13.55 -5.35
C ILE A 131 4.35 13.91 -6.77
N TRP A 132 4.32 12.93 -7.68
CA TRP A 132 3.88 13.16 -9.06
C TRP A 132 2.42 13.57 -9.13
N GLY A 133 1.53 12.89 -8.40
CA GLY A 133 0.11 13.24 -8.35
C GLY A 133 -0.14 14.64 -7.77
N CYS A 134 0.57 15.02 -6.70
CA CYS A 134 0.54 16.39 -6.17
C CYS A 134 1.01 17.42 -7.22
N SER A 135 2.08 17.12 -7.95
CA SER A 135 2.56 18.00 -9.02
C SER A 135 1.48 18.24 -10.08
N ILE A 136 0.74 17.20 -10.47
CA ILE A 136 -0.36 17.32 -11.45
C ILE A 136 -1.53 18.11 -10.86
N LEU A 137 -1.92 17.84 -9.61
CA LEU A 137 -3.01 18.56 -8.96
C LEU A 137 -2.74 20.06 -8.85
N THR A 138 -1.48 20.44 -8.63
CA THR A 138 -1.05 21.84 -8.59
C THR A 138 -0.94 22.46 -9.98
N SER A 139 -0.42 21.73 -10.98
CA SER A 139 -0.24 22.29 -12.33
C SER A 139 -1.55 22.53 -13.06
N GLU A 140 -2.58 21.73 -12.75
CA GLU A 140 -3.88 21.81 -13.43
C GLU A 140 -4.98 22.46 -12.59
N ASP A 141 -4.65 22.97 -11.40
CA ASP A 141 -5.57 23.60 -10.44
C ASP A 141 -6.77 22.72 -10.00
N PHE A 142 -6.66 21.40 -10.12
CA PHE A 142 -7.74 20.44 -9.85
C PHE A 142 -8.27 20.44 -8.40
N ALA A 143 -7.48 20.96 -7.45
CA ALA A 143 -7.79 20.91 -6.02
C ALA A 143 -8.44 22.19 -5.46
N THR A 144 -8.61 23.24 -6.28
CA THR A 144 -9.01 24.57 -5.81
C THR A 144 -10.53 24.75 -5.70
N ASN A 145 -11.31 24.15 -6.60
CA ASN A 145 -12.77 24.23 -6.60
C ASN A 145 -13.41 22.84 -6.77
N PRO A 146 -14.28 22.38 -5.85
CA PRO A 146 -14.93 21.08 -5.96
C PRO A 146 -15.81 20.91 -7.21
N THR A 147 -16.32 21.98 -7.83
CA THR A 147 -17.16 21.85 -9.05
C THR A 147 -16.40 21.25 -10.22
N PHE A 148 -15.09 21.47 -10.26
CA PHE A 148 -14.17 20.95 -11.28
C PHE A 148 -14.24 19.43 -11.48
N LEU A 149 -14.67 18.70 -10.45
CA LEU A 149 -14.78 17.24 -10.47
C LEU A 149 -15.87 16.73 -11.42
N TRP A 150 -16.90 17.53 -11.71
CA TRP A 150 -18.02 17.16 -12.59
C TRP A 150 -18.30 18.18 -13.69
N GLU A 151 -17.86 19.43 -13.53
CA GLU A 151 -18.04 20.48 -14.54
C GLU A 151 -17.27 20.14 -15.82
N GLY A 152 -17.94 20.25 -16.96
CA GLY A 152 -17.38 19.86 -18.25
C GLY A 152 -17.16 18.35 -18.43
N TYR A 153 -17.73 17.50 -17.58
CA TYR A 153 -17.79 16.06 -17.84
C TYR A 153 -18.53 15.82 -19.17
N PRO A 154 -18.16 14.84 -20.02
CA PRO A 154 -17.03 13.93 -19.87
C PRO A 154 -15.68 14.62 -20.09
N HIS A 155 -14.72 14.33 -19.22
CA HIS A 155 -13.36 14.83 -19.35
C HIS A 155 -12.56 13.96 -20.33
N ALA A 156 -12.97 13.95 -21.59
CA ALA A 156 -12.40 13.06 -22.61
C ALA A 156 -10.94 13.39 -22.98
N HIS A 157 -10.51 14.63 -22.73
CA HIS A 157 -9.18 15.13 -23.07
C HIS A 157 -8.31 15.26 -21.82
N MET A 158 -7.13 14.65 -21.87
CA MET A 158 -6.11 14.66 -20.81
C MET A 158 -4.83 15.30 -21.33
N VAL A 159 -4.17 16.10 -20.51
CA VAL A 159 -2.77 16.47 -20.78
C VAL A 159 -1.88 15.22 -20.68
N PHE A 160 -0.71 15.27 -21.34
CA PHE A 160 0.25 14.17 -21.33
C PHE A 160 0.53 13.63 -19.92
N GLN A 161 0.80 14.51 -18.96
CA GLN A 161 1.16 14.14 -17.59
C GLN A 161 0.06 13.33 -16.89
N VAL A 162 -1.20 13.73 -17.05
CA VAL A 162 -2.36 13.02 -16.48
C VAL A 162 -2.49 11.63 -17.11
N LYS A 163 -2.51 11.56 -18.45
CA LYS A 163 -2.66 10.28 -19.13
C LYS A 163 -1.51 9.32 -18.79
N PHE A 164 -0.28 9.83 -18.84
CA PHE A 164 0.91 9.04 -18.56
C PHE A 164 0.97 8.56 -17.11
N PHE A 165 0.55 9.40 -16.16
CA PHE A 165 0.37 9.01 -14.76
C PHE A 165 -0.56 7.80 -14.64
N TYR A 166 -1.78 7.85 -15.20
CA TYR A 166 -2.73 6.73 -15.15
C TYR A 166 -2.19 5.44 -15.77
N ILE A 167 -1.53 5.53 -16.94
CA ILE A 167 -0.88 4.37 -17.58
C ILE A 167 0.13 3.73 -16.63
N CYS A 168 1.00 4.54 -16.00
CA CYS A 168 2.01 4.04 -15.06
C CYS A 168 1.38 3.45 -13.79
N GLN A 169 0.30 4.05 -13.27
CA GLN A 169 -0.40 3.52 -12.10
C GLN A 169 -1.02 2.15 -12.39
N ILE A 170 -1.70 1.99 -13.54
CA ILE A 170 -2.29 0.71 -13.96
C ILE A 170 -1.18 -0.33 -14.19
N ALA A 171 -0.12 0.05 -14.91
CA ALA A 171 1.02 -0.81 -15.17
C ALA A 171 1.69 -1.30 -13.88
N TYR A 172 1.87 -0.42 -12.89
CA TYR A 172 2.40 -0.82 -11.59
C TYR A 172 1.47 -1.82 -10.89
N TRP A 173 0.16 -1.57 -10.79
CA TRP A 173 -0.69 -2.53 -10.08
C TRP A 173 -0.80 -3.88 -10.81
N LEU A 174 -0.68 -3.89 -12.14
CA LEU A 174 -0.59 -5.14 -12.92
C LEU A 174 0.78 -5.84 -12.76
N HIS A 175 1.89 -5.10 -12.58
CA HIS A 175 3.22 -5.71 -12.31
C HIS A 175 3.22 -6.53 -11.03
N ALA A 176 2.37 -6.18 -10.07
CA ALA A 176 2.29 -6.89 -8.80
C ALA A 176 1.81 -8.34 -8.97
N LEU A 177 1.11 -8.68 -10.06
CA LEU A 177 0.62 -10.04 -10.35
C LEU A 177 1.76 -11.04 -10.61
N PRO A 178 2.64 -10.84 -11.61
CA PRO A 178 3.80 -11.72 -11.80
C PRO A 178 4.76 -11.65 -10.59
N GLU A 179 4.81 -10.53 -9.87
CA GLU A 179 5.64 -10.40 -8.67
C GLU A 179 5.21 -11.34 -7.53
N LEU A 180 3.91 -11.69 -7.44
CA LEU A 180 3.45 -12.74 -6.50
C LEU A 180 4.20 -14.07 -6.70
N TYR A 181 4.51 -14.38 -7.97
CA TYR A 181 5.25 -15.57 -8.35
C TYR A 181 6.76 -15.37 -8.14
N PHE A 182 7.33 -14.25 -8.61
CA PHE A 182 8.77 -13.98 -8.49
C PHE A 182 9.24 -13.90 -7.03
N GLN A 183 8.43 -13.32 -6.13
CA GLN A 183 8.79 -13.26 -4.70
C GLN A 183 8.49 -14.53 -3.91
N LYS A 184 7.94 -15.57 -4.55
CA LYS A 184 7.48 -16.80 -3.89
C LYS A 184 6.55 -16.47 -2.70
N VAL A 185 5.56 -15.61 -2.92
CA VAL A 185 4.60 -15.22 -1.88
C VAL A 185 3.91 -16.47 -1.35
N ARG A 186 3.75 -16.55 -0.03
CA ARG A 186 3.12 -17.70 0.63
C ARG A 186 1.68 -17.84 0.16
N LYS A 187 1.23 -19.07 -0.08
CA LYS A 187 -0.12 -19.35 -0.59
C LYS A 187 -1.21 -18.74 0.29
N GLU A 188 -1.02 -18.67 1.61
CA GLU A 188 -1.97 -18.02 2.52
C GLU A 188 -2.07 -16.50 2.35
N ASP A 189 -1.03 -15.83 1.83
CA ASP A 189 -0.98 -14.37 1.67
C ASP A 189 -1.46 -13.92 0.28
N ILE A 190 -1.46 -14.82 -0.72
CA ILE A 190 -1.85 -14.52 -2.12
C ILE A 190 -3.26 -13.93 -2.22
N PRO A 191 -4.33 -14.53 -1.64
CA PRO A 191 -5.68 -13.99 -1.79
C PRO A 191 -5.78 -12.56 -1.27
N ARG A 192 -5.14 -12.30 -0.13
CA ARG A 192 -5.09 -10.96 0.47
C ARG A 192 -4.47 -9.95 -0.48
N GLN A 193 -3.32 -10.25 -1.09
CA GLN A 193 -2.65 -9.34 -2.02
C GLN A 193 -3.44 -9.16 -3.32
N LEU A 194 -4.04 -10.23 -3.84
CA LEU A 194 -4.87 -10.18 -5.03
C LEU A 194 -6.08 -9.25 -4.85
N TYR A 195 -6.75 -9.28 -3.69
CA TYR A 195 -7.84 -8.32 -3.40
C TYR A 195 -7.37 -6.87 -3.53
N TYR A 196 -6.21 -6.52 -2.97
CA TYR A 196 -5.70 -5.14 -3.08
C TYR A 196 -5.33 -4.79 -4.52
N ILE A 197 -4.64 -5.69 -5.24
CA ILE A 197 -4.29 -5.50 -6.66
C ILE A 197 -5.54 -5.24 -7.49
N CYS A 198 -6.58 -6.09 -7.35
CA CYS A 198 -7.84 -5.93 -8.05
C CYS A 198 -8.53 -4.61 -7.71
N LEU A 199 -8.56 -4.21 -6.44
CA LEU A 199 -9.16 -2.94 -6.03
C LEU A 199 -8.48 -1.75 -6.72
N TYR A 200 -7.14 -1.71 -6.73
CA TYR A 200 -6.42 -0.63 -7.39
C TYR A 200 -6.63 -0.62 -8.91
N VAL A 201 -6.48 -1.77 -9.57
CA VAL A 201 -6.70 -1.87 -11.02
C VAL A 201 -8.11 -1.43 -11.38
N VAL A 202 -9.15 -1.93 -10.70
CA VAL A 202 -10.55 -1.59 -11.01
C VAL A 202 -10.83 -0.10 -10.79
N HIS A 203 -10.40 0.50 -9.69
CA HIS A 203 -10.70 1.91 -9.42
C HIS A 203 -9.92 2.86 -10.34
N ILE A 204 -8.63 2.58 -10.58
CA ILE A 204 -7.78 3.43 -11.43
C ILE A 204 -8.18 3.30 -12.90
N THR A 205 -8.37 2.08 -13.40
CA THR A 205 -8.87 1.85 -14.76
C THR A 205 -10.28 2.38 -14.93
N GLY A 206 -11.17 2.19 -13.94
CA GLY A 206 -12.53 2.73 -13.96
C GLY A 206 -12.55 4.26 -14.08
N ALA A 207 -11.74 4.96 -13.30
CA ALA A 207 -11.61 6.42 -13.40
C ALA A 207 -11.06 6.86 -14.78
N TYR A 208 -10.13 6.08 -15.34
CA TYR A 208 -9.52 6.35 -16.64
C TYR A 208 -10.51 6.17 -17.80
N VAL A 209 -11.19 5.01 -17.90
CA VAL A 209 -12.05 4.67 -19.05
C VAL A 209 -13.42 5.35 -18.99
N LEU A 210 -13.89 5.75 -17.82
CA LEU A 210 -15.17 6.47 -17.65
C LEU A 210 -15.01 8.00 -17.76
N ASN A 211 -13.83 8.49 -18.16
CA ASN A 211 -13.50 9.92 -18.23
C ASN A 211 -13.71 10.65 -16.89
N LEU A 212 -13.41 9.99 -15.77
CA LEU A 212 -13.49 10.51 -14.41
C LEU A 212 -12.08 10.76 -13.83
N HIS A 213 -11.10 11.02 -14.71
CA HIS A 213 -9.69 11.08 -14.34
C HIS A 213 -9.39 12.20 -13.32
N ARG A 214 -10.15 13.30 -13.34
CA ARG A 214 -10.06 14.40 -12.36
C ARG A 214 -10.42 13.92 -10.96
N LEU A 215 -11.61 13.32 -10.81
CA LEU A 215 -12.06 12.70 -9.56
C LEU A 215 -11.07 11.64 -9.10
N GLY A 216 -10.70 10.71 -9.99
CA GLY A 216 -9.77 9.63 -9.65
C GLY A 216 -8.44 10.16 -9.10
N LEU A 217 -7.88 11.22 -9.68
CA LEU A 217 -6.61 11.79 -9.24
C LEU A 217 -6.72 12.44 -7.85
N VAL A 218 -7.77 13.24 -7.63
CA VAL A 218 -8.04 13.89 -6.34
C VAL A 218 -8.30 12.87 -5.23
N LEU A 219 -8.89 11.71 -5.55
CA LEU A 219 -9.08 10.62 -4.59
C LEU A 219 -7.81 9.80 -4.34
N LEU A 220 -7.01 9.58 -5.38
CA LEU A 220 -5.83 8.71 -5.31
C LEU A 220 -4.68 9.34 -4.52
N VAL A 221 -4.47 10.66 -4.66
CA VAL A 221 -3.34 11.36 -4.01
C VAL A 221 -3.41 11.30 -2.47
N PRO A 222 -4.53 11.68 -1.81
CA PRO A 222 -4.65 11.54 -0.36
C PRO A 222 -4.59 10.08 0.10
N HIS A 223 -5.12 9.16 -0.71
CA HIS A 223 -5.04 7.74 -0.40
C HIS A 223 -3.58 7.24 -0.38
N TYR A 224 -2.79 7.58 -1.41
CA TYR A 224 -1.37 7.21 -1.48
C TYR A 224 -0.54 7.86 -0.38
N LEU A 225 -0.86 9.09 0.05
CA LEU A 225 -0.20 9.70 1.20
C LEU A 225 -0.39 8.88 2.48
N VAL A 226 -1.62 8.43 2.73
CA VAL A 226 -1.93 7.62 3.91
C VAL A 226 -1.23 6.27 3.85
N GLU A 227 -1.24 5.60 2.70
CA GLU A 227 -0.54 4.32 2.54
C GLU A 227 0.98 4.49 2.68
N LEU A 228 1.55 5.56 2.12
CA LEU A 228 2.95 5.92 2.32
C LEU A 228 3.29 6.05 3.80
N LEU A 229 2.49 6.80 4.56
CA LEU A 229 2.70 7.00 5.99
C LEU A 229 2.63 5.67 6.77
N PHE A 230 1.72 4.77 6.40
CA PHE A 230 1.65 3.44 6.99
C PHE A 230 2.93 2.65 6.76
N HIS A 231 3.34 2.54 5.50
CA HIS A 231 4.51 1.73 5.11
C HIS A 231 5.81 2.33 5.63
N ALA A 232 5.98 3.66 5.56
CA ALA A 232 7.11 4.36 6.16
C ALA A 232 7.17 4.16 7.68
N SER A 233 6.05 4.30 8.39
CA SER A 233 5.98 4.03 9.84
C SER A 233 6.37 2.59 10.17
N ARG A 234 5.95 1.63 9.34
CA ARG A 234 6.29 0.21 9.50
C ARG A 234 7.78 -0.07 9.25
N LEU A 235 8.41 0.59 8.28
CA LEU A 235 9.85 0.51 8.05
C LEU A 235 10.64 1.07 9.24
N PHE A 236 10.25 2.24 9.76
CA PHE A 236 10.90 2.81 10.95
C PHE A 236 10.72 1.93 12.19
N TYR A 237 9.53 1.35 12.39
CA TYR A 237 9.26 0.43 13.48
C TYR A 237 10.11 -0.85 13.41
N PHE A 238 10.38 -1.37 12.21
CA PHE A 238 11.27 -2.52 12.06
C PHE A 238 12.74 -2.19 12.35
N SER A 239 13.15 -0.94 12.15
CA SER A 239 14.49 -0.48 12.53
C SER A 239 14.60 -0.20 14.03
N ASP A 240 13.57 0.37 14.64
CA ASP A 240 13.53 0.69 16.07
C ASP A 240 12.08 0.65 16.57
N GLU A 241 11.80 -0.30 17.47
CA GLU A 241 10.45 -0.56 17.98
C GLU A 241 9.88 0.60 18.82
N ASN A 242 10.73 1.55 19.25
CA ASN A 242 10.31 2.77 19.95
C ASN A 242 9.66 3.80 19.01
N LYS A 243 9.84 3.69 17.69
CA LYS A 243 9.34 4.63 16.69
C LYS A 243 7.86 4.37 16.32
N GLN A 244 6.97 4.42 17.30
CA GLN A 244 5.54 4.14 17.09
C GLN A 244 4.69 5.36 16.74
N LYS A 245 5.21 6.58 16.95
CA LYS A 245 4.46 7.84 16.76
C LYS A 245 3.89 7.99 15.34
N GLY A 246 4.59 7.46 14.33
CA GLY A 246 4.12 7.48 12.93
C GLY A 246 2.78 6.77 12.73
N PHE A 247 2.51 5.69 13.46
CA PHE A 247 1.23 4.99 13.38
C PHE A 247 0.06 5.81 13.92
N THR A 248 0.30 6.71 14.87
CA THR A 248 -0.75 7.61 15.38
C THR A 248 -1.11 8.66 14.33
N LEU A 249 -0.11 9.28 13.70
CA LEU A 249 -0.31 10.22 12.61
C LEU A 249 -1.01 9.56 11.42
N TRP A 250 -0.56 8.37 11.03
CA TRP A 250 -1.21 7.56 10.02
C TRP A 250 -2.69 7.29 10.36
N ALA A 251 -3.00 6.86 11.58
CA ALA A 251 -4.36 6.52 11.97
C ALA A 251 -5.31 7.72 11.87
N LEU A 252 -4.84 8.91 12.26
CA LEU A 252 -5.61 10.15 12.12
C LEU A 252 -5.86 10.49 10.65
N LEU A 253 -4.79 10.55 9.85
CA LEU A 253 -4.88 10.91 8.44
C LEU A 253 -5.64 9.87 7.61
N PHE A 254 -5.59 8.60 8.01
CA PHE A 254 -6.38 7.52 7.41
C PHE A 254 -7.87 7.86 7.48
N VAL A 255 -8.40 8.17 8.67
CA VAL A 255 -9.82 8.51 8.83
C VAL A 255 -10.19 9.75 8.02
N ILE A 256 -9.35 10.79 8.05
CA ILE A 256 -9.58 12.02 7.28
C ILE A 256 -9.64 11.72 5.77
N ALA A 257 -8.72 10.93 5.24
CA ALA A 257 -8.71 10.57 3.82
C ALA A 257 -9.93 9.76 3.39
N ARG A 258 -10.46 8.86 4.25
CA ARG A 258 -11.70 8.12 3.95
C ARG A 258 -12.92 9.04 3.94
N LEU A 259 -13.03 9.96 4.92
CA LEU A 259 -14.10 10.95 4.96
C LEU A 259 -14.06 11.86 3.73
N LEU A 260 -12.88 12.37 3.37
CA LEU A 260 -12.67 13.15 2.16
C LEU A 260 -13.11 12.38 0.91
N THR A 261 -12.70 11.11 0.80
CA THR A 261 -13.06 10.25 -0.34
C THR A 261 -14.57 10.09 -0.47
N LEU A 262 -15.27 9.80 0.62
CA LEU A 262 -16.71 9.65 0.64
C LEU A 262 -17.43 10.96 0.29
N THR A 263 -17.03 12.06 0.91
CA THR A 263 -17.62 13.38 0.66
C THR A 263 -17.50 13.79 -0.80
N LEU A 264 -16.29 13.72 -1.38
CA LEU A 264 -16.09 14.10 -2.79
C LEU A 264 -16.82 13.17 -3.75
N SER A 265 -16.91 11.88 -3.45
CA SER A 265 -17.65 10.91 -4.28
C SER A 265 -19.16 11.16 -4.24
N VAL A 266 -19.73 11.42 -3.06
CA VAL A 266 -21.16 11.76 -2.91
C VAL A 266 -21.47 13.09 -3.58
N LEU A 267 -20.63 14.11 -3.41
CA LEU A 267 -20.77 15.38 -4.11
C LEU A 267 -20.76 15.19 -5.62
N THR A 268 -19.81 14.42 -6.15
CA THR A 268 -19.67 14.22 -7.60
C THR A 268 -20.81 13.41 -8.19
N PHE A 269 -21.09 12.21 -7.66
CA PHE A 269 -22.08 11.30 -8.25
C PHE A 269 -23.51 11.59 -7.81
N GLY A 270 -23.71 12.09 -6.59
CA GLY A 270 -25.03 12.34 -6.02
C GLY A 270 -25.57 13.73 -6.30
N PHE A 271 -24.70 14.74 -6.46
CA PHE A 271 -25.13 16.14 -6.57
C PHE A 271 -24.59 16.87 -7.80
N GLY A 272 -23.38 16.57 -8.25
CA GLY A 272 -22.70 17.22 -9.36
C GLY A 272 -23.17 16.74 -10.72
N LEU A 273 -22.77 15.52 -11.10
CA LEU A 273 -23.14 14.89 -12.37
C LEU A 273 -24.66 14.81 -12.64
N PRO A 274 -25.55 14.66 -11.63
CA PRO A 274 -26.99 14.74 -11.85
C PRO A 274 -27.54 16.12 -12.18
N ARG A 275 -26.76 17.19 -12.02
CA ARG A 275 -27.19 18.57 -12.32
C ARG A 275 -26.56 19.13 -13.60
N THR A 276 -25.69 18.37 -14.26
CA THR A 276 -25.10 18.78 -15.53
C THR A 276 -26.05 18.48 -16.69
N GLU A 277 -26.11 19.34 -17.70
CA GLU A 277 -27.09 19.24 -18.80
C GLU A 277 -26.87 18.01 -19.69
N ASN A 278 -25.67 17.43 -19.69
CA ASN A 278 -25.25 16.32 -20.54
C ASN A 278 -25.62 14.94 -19.98
N HIS A 279 -26.90 14.73 -19.66
CA HIS A 279 -27.39 13.41 -19.26
C HIS A 279 -27.42 12.44 -20.45
N GLY A 280 -26.95 11.21 -20.23
CA GLY A 280 -27.04 10.16 -21.24
C GLY A 280 -25.84 9.23 -21.27
N PHE A 281 -25.91 8.27 -22.19
CA PHE A 281 -24.85 7.33 -22.48
C PHE A 281 -24.48 7.46 -23.96
N SER A 282 -23.23 7.81 -24.23
CA SER A 282 -22.66 7.87 -25.58
C SER A 282 -21.22 7.37 -25.53
N LEU A 283 -20.98 6.22 -26.16
CA LEU A 283 -19.63 5.68 -26.27
C LEU A 283 -18.74 6.55 -27.17
N ALA A 284 -19.33 7.16 -28.21
CA ALA A 284 -18.63 8.02 -29.15
C ALA A 284 -18.11 9.31 -28.47
N ASP A 285 -18.93 9.92 -27.62
CA ASP A 285 -18.56 11.13 -26.88
C ASP A 285 -17.84 10.83 -25.56
N GLY A 286 -17.71 9.55 -25.21
CA GLY A 286 -17.19 9.12 -23.92
C GLY A 286 -18.04 9.57 -22.73
N ASN A 287 -19.33 9.82 -22.94
CA ASN A 287 -20.27 10.24 -21.91
C ASN A 287 -20.92 9.02 -21.25
N PHE A 288 -20.69 8.84 -19.95
CA PHE A 288 -21.27 7.77 -19.14
C PHE A 288 -22.19 8.30 -18.03
N ASN A 289 -22.72 9.52 -18.15
CA ASN A 289 -23.57 10.17 -17.15
C ASN A 289 -25.01 9.61 -17.13
N VAL A 290 -25.14 8.32 -16.80
CA VAL A 290 -26.42 7.66 -16.53
C VAL A 290 -26.50 7.20 -15.08
N LEU A 291 -27.72 7.12 -14.55
CA LEU A 291 -27.97 6.75 -13.16
C LEU A 291 -27.26 5.45 -12.75
N THR A 292 -27.32 4.43 -13.60
CA THR A 292 -26.70 3.12 -13.35
C THR A 292 -25.19 3.22 -13.15
N VAL A 293 -24.48 3.96 -14.01
CA VAL A 293 -23.01 4.13 -13.90
C VAL A 293 -22.68 4.92 -12.64
N ARG A 294 -23.38 6.03 -12.38
CA ARG A 294 -23.17 6.84 -11.18
C ARG A 294 -23.35 6.05 -9.89
N MET A 295 -24.44 5.30 -9.78
CA MET A 295 -24.74 4.49 -8.60
C MET A 295 -23.77 3.32 -8.46
N THR A 296 -23.32 2.72 -9.56
CA THR A 296 -22.31 1.66 -9.53
C THR A 296 -20.95 2.18 -9.06
N CYS A 297 -20.49 3.31 -9.59
CA CYS A 297 -19.24 3.95 -9.15
C CYS A 297 -19.32 4.37 -7.68
N LEU A 298 -20.41 5.00 -7.27
CA LEU A 298 -20.61 5.41 -5.89
C LEU A 298 -20.65 4.19 -4.94
N ALA A 299 -21.38 3.13 -5.31
CA ALA A 299 -21.44 1.90 -4.53
C ALA A 299 -20.06 1.23 -4.42
N ALA A 300 -19.31 1.12 -5.53
CA ALA A 300 -17.97 0.55 -5.54
C ALA A 300 -17.03 1.29 -4.57
N ILE A 301 -17.05 2.64 -4.61
CA ILE A 301 -16.25 3.46 -3.70
C ILE A 301 -16.72 3.25 -2.26
N CYS A 302 -18.02 3.40 -1.97
CA CYS A 302 -18.58 3.28 -0.62
C CYS A 302 -18.31 1.91 0.01
N LEU A 303 -18.51 0.82 -0.73
CA LEU A 303 -18.22 -0.54 -0.28
C LEU A 303 -16.74 -0.73 0.02
N THR A 304 -15.86 -0.21 -0.84
CA THR A 304 -14.40 -0.28 -0.64
C THR A 304 -13.99 0.54 0.60
N GLN A 305 -14.52 1.76 0.78
CA GLN A 305 -14.27 2.57 1.97
C GLN A 305 -14.79 1.89 3.25
N ALA A 306 -16.00 1.33 3.22
CA ALA A 306 -16.59 0.62 4.34
C ALA A 306 -15.76 -0.62 4.72
N TRP A 307 -15.31 -1.39 3.74
CA TRP A 307 -14.43 -2.55 3.96
C TRP A 307 -13.08 -2.15 4.57
N MET A 308 -12.46 -1.07 4.09
CA MET A 308 -11.21 -0.56 4.66
C MET A 308 -11.40 -0.04 6.10
N MET A 309 -12.48 0.69 6.35
CA MET A 309 -12.83 1.17 7.69
C MET A 309 -13.12 0.01 8.66
N TRP A 310 -13.85 -1.01 8.21
CA TRP A 310 -14.09 -2.22 8.98
C TRP A 310 -12.78 -2.90 9.38
N LYS A 311 -11.84 -3.06 8.45
CA LYS A 311 -10.50 -3.60 8.75
C LYS A 311 -9.73 -2.73 9.73
N PHE A 312 -9.76 -1.41 9.54
CA PHE A 312 -9.10 -0.45 10.42
C PHE A 312 -9.66 -0.51 11.85
N ILE A 313 -10.98 -0.48 12.01
CA ILE A 313 -11.64 -0.55 13.32
C ILE A 313 -11.29 -1.86 14.02
N ASN A 314 -11.37 -3.00 13.33
CA ASN A 314 -10.97 -4.29 13.90
C ASN A 314 -9.51 -4.33 14.33
N PHE A 315 -8.62 -3.72 13.54
CA PHE A 315 -7.21 -3.58 13.90
C PHE A 315 -7.02 -2.71 15.16
N GLN A 316 -7.68 -1.56 15.24
CA GLN A 316 -7.61 -0.68 16.41
C GLN A 316 -8.21 -1.33 17.66
N LEU A 317 -9.36 -2.00 17.53
CA LEU A 317 -9.99 -2.76 18.63
C LEU A 317 -9.10 -3.90 19.11
N LYS A 318 -8.41 -4.60 18.21
CA LYS A 318 -7.43 -5.63 18.59
C LYS A 318 -6.27 -5.01 19.37
N LYS A 319 -5.66 -3.93 18.84
CA LYS A 319 -4.56 -3.23 19.50
C LYS A 319 -4.97 -2.70 20.89
N TRP A 320 -6.16 -2.13 21.00
CA TRP A 320 -6.69 -1.64 22.27
C TRP A 320 -6.88 -2.77 23.28
N ARG A 321 -7.47 -3.90 22.89
CA ARG A 321 -7.59 -5.09 23.75
C ARG A 321 -6.24 -5.61 24.25
N GLU A 322 -5.24 -5.68 23.37
CA GLU A 322 -3.87 -6.11 23.73
C GLU A 322 -3.21 -5.13 24.73
N HIS A 323 -3.37 -3.82 24.52
CA HIS A 323 -2.88 -2.82 25.47
C HIS A 323 -3.59 -2.91 26.83
N SER A 324 -4.91 -3.08 26.87
CA SER A 324 -5.68 -3.23 28.11
C SER A 324 -5.29 -4.50 28.86
N GLN A 325 -5.08 -5.63 28.16
CA GLN A 325 -4.58 -6.86 28.77
C GLN A 325 -3.16 -6.70 29.34
N ASN A 326 -2.26 -6.04 28.61
CA ASN A 326 -0.90 -5.75 29.07
C ASN A 326 -0.86 -4.80 30.28
N GLN A 327 -1.80 -3.85 30.38
CA GLN A 327 -1.91 -3.00 31.56
C GLN A 327 -2.53 -3.74 32.75
N ALA A 328 -3.52 -4.61 32.51
CA ALA A 328 -4.15 -5.42 33.54
C ALA A 328 -3.17 -6.46 34.13
N SER A 329 -2.33 -7.09 33.29
CA SER A 329 -1.29 -8.01 33.76
C SER A 329 -0.23 -7.28 34.59
N LYS A 330 0.25 -6.10 34.16
CA LYS A 330 1.18 -5.27 34.94
C LYS A 330 0.60 -4.83 36.29
N LYS A 331 -0.70 -4.52 36.38
CA LYS A 331 -1.35 -4.20 37.67
C LYS A 331 -1.45 -5.41 38.61
N LYS A 332 -1.65 -6.63 38.09
CA LYS A 332 -1.69 -7.86 38.90
C LYS A 332 -0.33 -8.27 39.46
N THR A 333 0.78 -7.93 38.80
CA THR A 333 2.14 -8.25 39.29
C THR A 333 2.61 -7.30 40.41
N VAL A 334 1.94 -6.16 40.60
CA VAL A 334 2.37 -5.09 41.54
C VAL A 334 1.55 -5.08 42.84
N SER A 335 0.56 -5.96 43.04
CA SER A 335 -0.15 -6.05 44.34
C SER A 335 0.67 -6.81 45.39
N PRO A 336 1.15 -6.16 46.48
CA PRO A 336 1.78 -6.87 47.59
C PRO A 336 0.69 -7.46 48.51
N LYS A 337 0.96 -8.65 49.06
CA LYS A 337 0.20 -9.23 50.17
C LYS A 337 0.05 -8.21 51.31
N SER A 338 -1.18 -7.87 51.69
CA SER A 338 -1.49 -7.39 53.04
C SER A 338 -2.84 -7.95 53.50
N LYS A 339 -2.80 -9.10 54.19
CA LYS A 339 -3.83 -9.45 55.18
C LYS A 339 -3.42 -8.81 56.50
N PRO A 340 -4.25 -7.99 57.16
CA PRO A 340 -4.07 -7.71 58.57
C PRO A 340 -4.65 -8.88 59.37
N SER A 341 -3.84 -9.50 60.23
CA SER A 341 -4.33 -10.41 61.26
C SER A 341 -5.17 -9.64 62.27
N LYS A 342 -6.39 -10.10 62.54
CA LYS A 342 -7.15 -9.70 63.73
C LYS A 342 -6.27 -9.94 64.97
N ARG A 343 -6.04 -8.89 65.76
CA ARG A 343 -5.54 -8.98 67.12
C ARG A 343 -6.58 -8.35 68.03
N GLU A 344 -7.49 -9.19 68.54
CA GLU A 344 -8.19 -8.89 69.78
C GLU A 344 -7.22 -9.15 70.92
N THR A 345 -7.01 -8.16 71.78
CA THR A 345 -6.47 -8.38 73.12
C THR A 345 -7.28 -7.55 74.08
N ALA A 346 -8.22 -8.22 74.73
CA ALA A 346 -8.85 -7.79 75.96
C ALA A 346 -7.88 -8.01 77.15
N LYS A 347 -8.14 -7.24 78.20
CA LYS A 347 -7.43 -7.08 79.47
C LYS A 347 -7.01 -8.37 80.18
N GLY A 348 -5.89 -8.28 80.92
CA GLY A 348 -5.85 -8.69 82.33
C GLY A 348 -4.87 -9.80 82.73
N GLY A 349 -3.87 -9.44 83.53
CA GLY A 349 -3.52 -10.16 84.77
C GLY A 349 -2.46 -11.29 84.74
N ALA A 350 -1.51 -11.15 85.67
CA ALA A 350 -0.78 -12.19 86.41
C ALA A 350 0.49 -12.85 85.81
N ALA A 351 1.62 -12.39 86.37
CA ALA A 351 2.59 -13.14 87.18
C ALA A 351 3.47 -14.27 86.58
N ASN A 352 4.77 -14.07 86.83
CA ASN A 352 5.84 -15.04 87.15
C ASN A 352 6.50 -15.90 86.05
N GLY A 353 7.84 -15.80 86.02
CA GLY A 353 8.66 -16.99 86.29
C GLY A 353 9.69 -17.45 85.23
N VAL A 354 10.94 -17.00 85.40
CA VAL A 354 12.18 -17.83 85.43
C VAL A 354 12.60 -18.71 84.21
N VAL A 355 13.69 -18.25 83.57
CA VAL A 355 14.98 -18.91 83.19
C VAL A 355 15.11 -20.44 83.13
N LYS A 356 15.57 -20.97 81.97
CA LYS A 356 16.74 -21.86 81.70
C LYS A 356 16.55 -22.58 80.35
N SER A 357 17.35 -22.31 79.31
CA SER A 357 18.72 -22.78 79.00
C SER A 357 18.81 -24.20 78.39
N GLU A 358 19.39 -24.21 77.18
CA GLU A 358 20.36 -25.17 76.62
C GLU A 358 19.95 -26.32 75.66
N GLU A 359 20.66 -26.24 74.52
CA GLU A 359 21.39 -27.29 73.81
C GLU A 359 20.73 -28.24 72.79
N LYS A 360 21.29 -28.12 71.56
CA LYS A 360 21.97 -29.16 70.77
C LYS A 360 21.30 -29.70 69.49
N THR A 361 22.16 -29.71 68.48
CA THR A 361 22.34 -30.69 67.38
C THR A 361 21.63 -30.49 66.02
N SER A 362 22.49 -30.14 65.03
CA SER A 362 22.46 -30.49 63.59
C SER A 362 22.35 -32.03 63.37
N PRO A 363 22.01 -32.61 62.19
CA PRO A 363 22.66 -32.30 60.90
C PRO A 363 21.83 -32.35 59.59
N ARG A 364 22.37 -31.57 58.65
CA ARG A 364 22.37 -31.63 57.17
C ARG A 364 21.95 -32.95 56.48
N ALA A 365 21.10 -32.85 55.44
CA ALA A 365 21.06 -33.80 54.32
C ALA A 365 20.81 -33.08 52.98
N ARG A 366 21.31 -33.67 51.89
CA ARG A 366 21.68 -33.06 50.60
C ARG A 366 20.84 -33.68 49.47
N LYS A 367 20.42 -32.85 48.50
CA LYS A 367 20.13 -33.12 47.06
C LYS A 367 19.12 -34.22 46.64
N ALA A 368 18.21 -33.84 45.73
CA ALA A 368 18.10 -34.48 44.40
C ALA A 368 17.38 -33.57 43.39
N LYS A 369 17.93 -33.49 42.17
CA LYS A 369 17.26 -33.09 40.92
C LYS A 369 16.84 -34.38 40.21
N ALA A 370 15.71 -34.38 39.51
CA ALA A 370 15.38 -35.36 38.49
C ALA A 370 14.64 -34.69 37.31
N SER A 371 14.91 -35.28 36.15
CA SER A 371 14.65 -34.97 34.73
C SER A 371 13.50 -34.07 34.31
#